data_AF-A0A535HX96-F1
#
_entry.id   AF-A0A535HX96-F1
#
_cell.length_a   1.000
_cell.length_b   1.000
_cell.length_c   1.000
_cell.angle_alpha   90.00
_cell.angle_beta   90.00
_cell.angle_gamma   90.00
#
_symmetry.space_group_name_H-M   'P 1'
#
loop_
_entity.id
_entity.type
_entity.pdbx_description
1 polymer ?
#
loop_
_entity_poly.entity_id
_entity_poly.type
_entity_poly.pdbx_seq_one_letter_code
_entity_poly.pdbx_strand_id
1 'polypeptide(L)'
;MATVIGGNGGNGPEGRPPARTRTLPPPQVPSGARGVAGTGPELVTPPLVVRRREEEETVVTFPALIFREFLAGLGIFALLMLISIFVNAPLLQRANTAITPNPAKAPWYFLGLQELLQRFPPIMAGVAFPTFVITGMILTPYLDKNPSRRPQDRKVAVTLFTLYAVLAVAFVVVGVFFRAEAFTWDWLKVLGHPGVNPEV
;
A
#
# COMPACT_ATOMS: atom_id res chain seq x y z
N MET A 1 36.40 -9.88 83.83
CA MET A 1 35.68 -10.29 85.06
C MET A 1 34.22 -9.93 84.89
N ALA A 2 33.32 -10.88 85.21
CA ALA A 2 31.85 -10.75 85.33
C ALA A 2 31.07 -10.41 84.04
N THR A 3 29.90 -10.98 83.71
CA THR A 3 29.06 -12.00 84.34
C THR A 3 28.03 -12.46 83.30
N VAL A 4 27.74 -13.77 83.30
CA VAL A 4 26.61 -14.48 82.66
C VAL A 4 25.27 -13.97 83.20
N ILE A 5 24.19 -13.91 82.41
CA ILE A 5 22.77 -14.32 82.64
C ILE A 5 22.04 -13.96 81.32
N GLY A 6 21.52 -14.87 80.49
CA GLY A 6 20.38 -15.76 80.72
C GLY A 6 19.07 -15.10 80.23
N GLY A 7 18.28 -15.77 79.38
CA GLY A 7 16.86 -15.40 79.21
C GLY A 7 16.29 -15.43 77.79
N ASN A 8 15.52 -16.49 77.54
CA ASN A 8 14.65 -16.78 76.40
C ASN A 8 13.46 -15.80 76.26
N GLY A 9 12.97 -15.57 75.03
CA GLY A 9 11.57 -15.23 74.77
C GLY A 9 11.28 -14.02 73.88
N GLY A 10 10.75 -14.28 72.68
CA GLY A 10 9.56 -13.60 72.15
C GLY A 10 9.70 -12.24 71.45
N ASN A 11 9.59 -12.32 70.11
CA ASN A 11 8.79 -11.46 69.22
C ASN A 11 9.13 -9.96 69.08
N GLY A 12 9.64 -9.58 67.89
CA GLY A 12 10.00 -8.21 67.48
C GLY A 12 8.83 -7.24 67.28
N PRO A 13 9.08 -6.04 66.72
CA PRO A 13 9.08 -5.93 65.26
C PRO A 13 10.05 -4.89 64.64
N GLU A 14 10.20 -5.00 63.30
CA GLU A 14 10.50 -3.93 62.32
C GLU A 14 11.94 -3.42 62.14
N GLY A 15 12.76 -4.26 61.48
CA GLY A 15 13.93 -3.85 60.72
C GLY A 15 13.66 -3.89 59.20
N ARG A 16 13.85 -2.75 58.55
CA ARG A 16 13.90 -2.49 57.10
C ARG A 16 14.66 -3.59 56.31
N PRO A 17 14.11 -4.21 55.24
CA PRO A 17 14.80 -5.30 54.55
C PRO A 17 15.89 -4.82 53.57
N PRO A 18 17.09 -5.43 53.55
CA PRO A 18 18.05 -5.26 52.46
C PRO A 18 17.67 -6.10 51.22
N ALA A 19 18.17 -5.66 50.07
CA ALA A 19 17.84 -6.07 48.71
C ALA A 19 17.71 -7.59 48.49
N ARG A 20 16.55 -8.01 47.94
CA ARG A 20 16.28 -9.39 47.52
C ARG A 20 16.82 -9.60 46.11
N THR A 21 18.02 -10.17 45.99
CA THR A 21 18.50 -10.77 44.74
C THR A 21 17.53 -11.88 44.34
N ARG A 22 16.75 -11.65 43.28
CA ARG A 22 15.83 -12.64 42.72
C ARG A 22 16.67 -13.69 41.96
N THR A 23 17.06 -14.76 42.64
CA THR A 23 17.59 -15.95 41.99
C THR A 23 16.50 -16.57 41.14
N LEU A 24 16.68 -16.60 39.82
CA LEU A 24 15.81 -17.33 38.89
C LEU A 24 16.05 -18.83 39.06
N PRO A 25 15.00 -19.67 39.03
CA PRO A 25 15.16 -21.12 39.05
C PRO A 25 15.86 -21.59 37.76
N PRO A 26 16.73 -22.61 37.83
CA PRO A 26 17.40 -23.14 36.64
C PRO A 26 16.39 -23.77 35.66
N PRO A 27 16.67 -23.72 34.35
CA PRO A 27 15.80 -24.29 33.33
C PRO A 27 15.65 -25.80 33.55
N GLN A 28 14.41 -26.26 33.68
CA GLN A 28 14.11 -27.69 33.80
C GLN A 28 14.30 -28.35 32.43
N VAL A 29 15.31 -29.21 32.35
CA VAL A 29 15.58 -30.07 31.19
C VAL A 29 14.55 -31.20 31.20
N PRO A 30 13.80 -31.45 30.11
CA PRO A 30 12.92 -32.61 30.04
C PRO A 30 13.75 -33.90 30.12
N SER A 31 13.51 -34.65 31.20
CA SER A 31 14.10 -35.97 31.41
C SER A 31 13.51 -36.96 30.40
N GLY A 32 14.30 -37.30 29.39
CA GLY A 32 13.95 -38.25 28.34
C GLY A 32 15.19 -38.90 27.76
N ALA A 33 15.92 -39.66 28.58
CA ALA A 33 17.06 -40.46 28.12
C ALA A 33 16.61 -41.86 27.67
N ARG A 34 16.91 -42.24 26.43
CA ARG A 34 17.41 -43.59 26.15
C ARG A 34 18.39 -43.54 24.98
N GLY A 35 19.60 -44.02 25.26
CA GLY A 35 20.82 -43.65 24.58
C GLY A 35 20.99 -44.14 23.14
N VAL A 36 21.89 -43.46 22.45
CA VAL A 36 22.85 -44.10 21.55
C VAL A 36 24.21 -43.47 21.86
N ALA A 37 25.10 -44.27 22.44
CA ALA A 37 26.49 -43.92 22.62
C ALA A 37 27.18 -43.97 21.25
N GLY A 38 27.74 -42.85 20.81
CA GLY A 38 28.48 -42.73 19.56
C GLY A 38 29.38 -41.51 19.59
N THR A 39 30.68 -41.78 19.67
CA THR A 39 31.83 -40.88 19.77
C THR A 39 31.86 -39.78 18.70
N GLY A 40 32.03 -38.51 19.10
CA GLY A 40 32.38 -37.39 18.21
C GLY A 40 32.19 -36.04 18.91
N PRO A 41 33.00 -35.00 18.60
CA PRO A 41 32.80 -33.68 19.18
C PRO A 41 31.42 -33.18 18.78
N GLU A 42 30.59 -32.97 19.80
CA GLU A 42 29.23 -32.47 19.71
C GLU A 42 29.20 -31.24 18.81
N LEU A 43 28.76 -31.46 17.57
CA LEU A 43 28.48 -30.41 16.61
C LEU A 43 27.44 -29.51 17.28
N VAL A 44 27.93 -28.40 17.83
CA VAL A 44 27.17 -27.21 18.21
C VAL A 44 26.21 -26.96 17.07
N THR A 45 25.00 -27.50 17.20
CA THR A 45 23.97 -27.30 16.21
C THR A 45 23.53 -25.89 16.49
N PRO A 46 23.80 -24.91 15.59
CA PRO A 46 23.30 -23.56 15.81
C PRO A 46 21.79 -23.69 16.03
N PRO A 47 21.20 -22.86 16.92
CA PRO A 47 19.76 -22.92 17.14
C PRO A 47 19.11 -22.86 15.77
N LEU A 48 18.15 -23.76 15.52
CA LEU A 48 17.27 -23.71 14.37
C LEU A 48 16.51 -22.37 14.45
N VAL A 49 17.17 -21.31 14.02
CA VAL A 49 16.55 -20.08 13.60
C VAL A 49 15.62 -20.56 12.51
N VAL A 50 14.33 -20.58 12.81
CA VAL A 50 13.29 -20.72 11.80
C VAL A 50 13.49 -19.51 10.89
N ARG A 51 14.40 -19.65 9.94
CA ARG A 51 14.58 -18.74 8.81
C ARG A 51 13.18 -18.64 8.25
N ARG A 52 12.66 -17.42 8.23
CA ARG A 52 11.36 -17.16 7.64
C ARG A 52 11.39 -17.81 6.25
N ARG A 53 10.46 -18.72 5.95
CA ARG A 53 10.40 -19.47 4.68
C ARG A 53 10.66 -18.59 3.43
N GLU A 54 10.32 -17.31 3.50
CA GLU A 54 10.56 -16.29 2.47
C GLU A 54 12.05 -16.00 2.20
N GLU A 55 12.93 -16.12 3.19
CA GLU A 55 14.38 -15.94 3.07
C GLU A 55 15.08 -17.17 2.44
N GLU A 56 14.42 -18.33 2.47
CA GLU A 56 14.95 -19.58 1.89
C GLU A 56 14.68 -19.66 0.37
N GLU A 57 13.73 -18.87 -0.16
CA GLU A 57 13.36 -18.82 -1.58
C GLU A 57 13.83 -17.52 -2.27
N THR A 58 14.82 -16.82 -1.72
CA THR A 58 15.40 -15.65 -2.39
C THR A 58 16.47 -16.08 -3.39
N VAL A 59 16.33 -15.67 -4.64
CA VAL A 59 17.33 -15.88 -5.69
C VAL A 59 18.18 -14.61 -5.85
N VAL A 60 19.46 -14.78 -6.21
CA VAL A 60 20.34 -13.64 -6.52
C VAL A 60 19.72 -12.79 -7.63
N THR A 61 19.65 -11.48 -7.39
CA THR A 61 19.01 -10.50 -8.30
C THR A 61 19.62 -10.52 -9.70
N PHE A 62 20.94 -10.64 -9.78
CA PHE A 62 21.66 -10.84 -11.03
C PHE A 62 21.98 -12.34 -11.22
N PRO A 63 21.74 -12.94 -12.39
CA PRO A 63 21.16 -12.37 -13.63
C PRO A 63 19.63 -12.53 -13.72
N ALA A 64 19.01 -13.31 -12.84
CA ALA A 64 17.66 -13.83 -13.02
C ALA A 64 16.55 -12.74 -12.99
N LEU A 65 16.66 -11.74 -12.11
CA LEU A 65 15.68 -10.65 -12.03
C LEU A 65 15.90 -9.62 -13.15
N ILE A 66 17.15 -9.22 -13.36
CA ILE A 66 17.50 -8.20 -14.37
C ILE A 66 17.06 -8.65 -15.77
N PHE A 67 17.25 -9.92 -16.12
CA PHE A 67 16.83 -10.42 -17.44
C PHE A 67 15.31 -10.37 -17.60
N ARG A 68 14.54 -10.73 -16.56
CA ARG A 68 13.07 -10.66 -16.58
C ARG A 68 12.55 -9.22 -16.69
N GLU A 69 13.16 -8.31 -15.94
CA GLU A 69 12.81 -6.88 -16.00
C GLU A 69 13.18 -6.25 -17.34
N PHE A 70 14.33 -6.63 -17.92
CA PHE A 70 14.72 -6.20 -19.26
C PHE A 70 13.74 -6.68 -20.33
N LEU A 71 13.30 -7.94 -20.27
CA LEU A 71 12.27 -8.48 -21.17
C LEU A 71 10.93 -7.76 -20.99
N ALA A 72 10.50 -7.50 -19.75
CA ALA A 72 9.28 -6.74 -19.47
C ALA A 72 9.38 -5.30 -20.00
N GLY A 73 10.53 -4.65 -19.82
CA GLY A 73 10.80 -3.31 -20.35
C GLY A 73 10.78 -3.27 -21.88
N LEU A 74 11.38 -4.26 -22.54
CA LEU A 74 11.32 -4.39 -24.00
C LEU A 74 9.89 -4.62 -24.49
N GLY A 75 9.09 -5.39 -23.75
CA GLY A 75 7.67 -5.60 -24.02
C GLY A 75 6.85 -4.30 -23.92
N ILE A 76 7.06 -3.51 -22.88
CA ILE A 76 6.40 -2.20 -22.73
C ILE A 76 6.86 -1.23 -23.84
N PHE A 77 8.15 -1.21 -24.17
CA PHE A 77 8.67 -0.37 -25.25
C PHE A 77 8.03 -0.73 -26.60
N ALA A 78 7.96 -2.03 -26.92
CA ALA A 78 7.30 -2.51 -28.13
C ALA A 78 5.80 -2.16 -28.15
N LEU A 79 5.11 -2.33 -27.02
CA LEU A 79 3.70 -1.95 -26.88
C LEU A 79 3.48 -0.45 -27.15
N LEU A 80 4.31 0.42 -26.55
CA LEU A 80 4.23 1.87 -26.76
C LEU A 80 4.54 2.25 -28.23
N MET A 81 5.52 1.60 -28.85
CA MET A 81 5.83 1.80 -30.26
C MET A 81 4.67 1.39 -31.17
N LEU A 82 4.06 0.23 -30.94
CA LEU A 82 2.88 -0.20 -31.69
C LEU A 82 1.74 0.81 -31.55
N ILE A 83 1.42 1.24 -30.32
CA ILE A 83 0.39 2.26 -30.08
C ILE A 83 0.74 3.56 -30.82
N SER A 84 2.00 4.00 -30.78
CA SER A 84 2.44 5.23 -31.45
C SER A 84 2.32 5.17 -32.97
N ILE A 85 2.51 4.01 -33.59
CA ILE A 85 2.40 3.84 -35.04
C ILE A 85 0.94 3.81 -35.49
N PHE A 86 0.07 3.13 -34.73
CA PHE A 86 -1.33 2.94 -35.10
C PHE A 86 -2.26 4.07 -34.62
N VAL A 87 -1.92 4.78 -33.54
CA VAL A 87 -2.74 5.85 -32.96
C VAL A 87 -2.14 7.20 -33.31
N ASN A 88 -2.73 7.88 -34.29
CA ASN A 88 -2.35 9.25 -34.64
C ASN A 88 -2.79 10.23 -33.55
N ALA A 89 -1.84 10.98 -32.99
CA ALA A 89 -2.12 12.11 -32.10
C ALA A 89 -2.24 13.39 -32.94
N PRO A 90 -3.46 13.90 -33.23
CA PRO A 90 -3.61 15.14 -33.98
C PRO A 90 -3.01 16.29 -33.18
N LEU A 91 -2.07 17.02 -33.80
CA LEU A 91 -1.49 18.21 -33.21
C LEU A 91 -2.52 19.34 -33.23
N LEU A 92 -2.78 19.95 -32.08
CA LEU A 92 -3.60 21.15 -32.00
C LEU A 92 -2.84 22.35 -32.59
N GLN A 93 -3.58 23.42 -32.92
CA GLN A 93 -2.99 24.68 -33.36
C GLN A 93 -1.97 25.21 -32.32
N ARG A 94 -0.98 25.96 -32.82
CA ARG A 94 -0.03 26.71 -31.98
C ARG A 94 -0.80 27.48 -30.89
N ALA A 95 -0.29 27.40 -29.66
CA ALA A 95 -0.94 28.02 -28.51
C ALA A 95 -1.22 29.51 -28.76
N ASN A 96 -2.48 29.90 -28.62
CA ASN A 96 -2.94 31.27 -28.73
C ASN A 96 -3.56 31.68 -27.38
N THR A 97 -3.02 32.71 -26.75
CA THR A 97 -3.51 33.20 -25.45
C THR A 97 -4.86 33.94 -25.55
N ALA A 98 -5.26 34.36 -26.75
CA ALA A 98 -6.53 35.07 -26.99
C ALA A 98 -7.72 34.12 -27.19
N ILE A 99 -7.49 32.82 -27.42
CA ILE A 99 -8.56 31.84 -27.70
C ILE A 99 -8.36 30.63 -26.80
N THR A 100 -9.32 30.36 -25.93
CA THR A 100 -9.34 29.13 -25.14
C THR A 100 -10.03 28.03 -25.95
N PRO A 101 -9.33 26.95 -26.35
CA PRO A 101 -9.96 25.86 -27.09
C PRO A 101 -11.02 25.16 -26.23
N ASN A 102 -12.22 25.05 -26.76
CA ASN A 102 -13.29 24.21 -26.22
C ASN A 102 -13.40 22.98 -27.14
N PRO A 103 -12.98 21.78 -26.71
CA PRO A 103 -12.94 21.29 -25.33
C PRO A 103 -11.51 21.17 -24.76
N ALA A 104 -11.26 21.84 -23.64
CA ALA A 104 -10.04 21.69 -22.87
C ALA A 104 -10.14 20.46 -21.93
N LYS A 105 -9.92 19.26 -22.48
CA LYS A 105 -9.81 18.03 -21.68
C LYS A 105 -8.38 17.90 -21.15
N ALA A 106 -8.21 17.72 -19.83
CA ALA A 106 -6.89 17.35 -19.30
C ALA A 106 -6.48 15.95 -19.76
N PRO A 107 -5.18 15.63 -19.64
CA PRO A 107 -4.72 14.25 -19.65
C PRO A 107 -5.55 13.36 -18.71
N TRP A 108 -5.75 12.10 -19.11
CA TRP A 108 -6.63 11.14 -18.43
C TRP A 108 -6.34 10.94 -16.93
N TYR A 109 -5.08 11.06 -16.51
CA TYR A 109 -4.67 10.97 -15.11
C TYR A 109 -5.08 12.17 -14.25
N PHE A 110 -5.38 13.33 -14.87
CA PHE A 110 -5.92 14.51 -14.19
C PHE A 110 -7.42 14.68 -14.38
N LEU A 111 -8.05 13.83 -15.18
CA LEU A 111 -9.44 14.01 -15.55
C LEU A 111 -10.40 13.89 -14.35
N GLY A 112 -10.11 12.97 -13.42
CA GLY A 112 -10.86 12.90 -12.16
C GLY A 112 -10.74 14.16 -11.29
N LEU A 113 -9.55 14.78 -11.26
CA LEU A 113 -9.34 16.06 -10.56
C LEU A 113 -10.10 17.20 -11.25
N GLN A 114 -10.14 17.19 -12.58
CA GLN A 114 -10.89 18.17 -13.35
C GLN A 114 -12.41 18.08 -13.12
N GLU A 115 -12.97 16.88 -12.95
CA GLU A 115 -14.37 16.70 -12.55
C GLU A 115 -14.65 17.31 -11.18
N LEU A 116 -13.72 17.11 -10.24
CA LEU A 116 -13.83 17.69 -8.91
C LEU A 116 -13.77 19.23 -8.97
N LEU A 117 -12.89 19.81 -9.79
CA LEU A 117 -12.77 21.26 -10.00
C LEU A 117 -14.01 21.90 -10.65
N GLN A 118 -14.80 21.13 -11.42
CA GLN A 118 -16.03 21.63 -12.00
C GLN A 118 -17.18 21.67 -10.98
N ARG A 119 -17.17 20.77 -9.98
CA ARG A 119 -18.27 20.63 -9.01
C ARG A 119 -18.03 21.35 -7.68
N PHE A 120 -16.77 21.62 -7.33
CA PHE A 120 -16.40 22.19 -6.03
C PHE A 120 -15.54 23.45 -6.19
N PRO A 121 -15.43 24.29 -5.13
CA PRO A 121 -14.53 25.43 -5.12
C PRO A 121 -13.08 25.02 -5.45
N PRO A 122 -12.33 25.82 -6.23
CA PRO A 122 -11.00 25.43 -6.71
C PRO A 122 -10.00 25.04 -5.62
N ILE A 123 -10.04 25.70 -4.46
CA ILE A 123 -9.16 25.39 -3.32
C ILE A 123 -9.48 24.00 -2.75
N MET A 124 -10.77 23.67 -2.63
CA MET A 124 -11.19 22.38 -2.07
C MET A 124 -10.86 21.23 -3.02
N ALA A 125 -11.16 21.39 -4.31
CA ALA A 125 -10.96 20.35 -5.31
C ALA A 125 -9.49 20.20 -5.76
N GLY A 126 -8.78 21.30 -5.94
CA GLY A 126 -7.42 21.29 -6.47
C GLY A 126 -6.34 21.08 -5.41
N VAL A 127 -6.59 21.52 -4.17
CA VAL A 127 -5.57 21.49 -3.10
C VAL A 127 -6.02 20.61 -1.95
N ALA A 128 -7.14 20.94 -1.28
CA ALA A 128 -7.50 20.26 -0.03
C ALA A 128 -7.74 18.75 -0.21
N PHE A 129 -8.50 18.36 -1.24
CA PHE A 129 -8.83 16.95 -1.48
C PHE A 129 -7.62 16.10 -1.90
N PRO A 130 -6.81 16.51 -2.90
CA PRO A 130 -5.57 15.78 -3.23
C PRO A 130 -4.61 15.70 -2.04
N THR A 131 -4.44 16.79 -1.29
CA THR A 131 -3.60 16.79 -0.09
C THR A 131 -4.15 15.81 0.95
N PHE A 132 -5.45 15.78 1.20
CA PHE A 132 -6.07 14.85 2.13
C PHE A 132 -5.81 13.38 1.75
N VAL A 133 -5.97 13.03 0.46
CA VAL A 133 -5.72 11.67 -0.04
C VAL A 133 -4.25 11.28 0.13
N ILE A 134 -3.32 12.16 -0.27
CA ILE A 134 -1.87 11.91 -0.18
C ILE A 134 -1.46 11.78 1.30
N THR A 135 -1.90 12.69 2.15
CA THR A 135 -1.64 12.63 3.59
C THR A 135 -2.22 11.35 4.20
N GLY A 136 -3.44 10.94 3.82
CA GLY A 136 -4.01 9.65 4.23
C GLY A 136 -3.15 8.45 3.82
N MET A 137 -2.59 8.46 2.61
CA MET A 137 -1.66 7.40 2.16
C MET A 137 -0.34 7.42 2.95
N ILE A 138 0.22 8.60 3.24
CA ILE A 138 1.43 8.74 4.07
C ILE A 138 1.19 8.26 5.51
N LEU A 139 0.00 8.51 6.06
CA LEU A 139 -0.38 8.07 7.40
C LEU A 139 -0.78 6.59 7.47
N THR A 140 -1.03 5.93 6.34
CA THR A 140 -1.43 4.51 6.28
C THR A 140 -0.52 3.57 7.10
N PRO A 141 0.83 3.61 6.99
CA PRO A 141 1.69 2.76 7.82
C PRO A 141 1.63 3.06 9.33
N TYR A 142 1.17 4.24 9.74
CA TYR A 142 1.05 4.61 11.17
C TYR A 142 -0.33 4.28 11.75
N LEU A 143 -1.36 4.35 10.91
CA LEU A 143 -2.74 4.01 11.25
C LEU A 143 -2.95 2.50 11.30
N ASP A 144 -2.30 1.75 10.41
CA ASP A 144 -2.39 0.29 10.37
C ASP A 144 -1.34 -0.38 11.26
N LYS A 145 -1.75 -0.67 12.51
CA LYS A 145 -0.91 -1.32 13.53
C LYS A 145 -0.91 -2.84 13.46
N ASN A 146 -1.38 -3.44 12.36
CA ASN A 146 -1.51 -4.89 12.29
C ASN A 146 -0.12 -5.58 12.28
N PRO A 147 0.13 -6.57 13.18
CA PRO A 147 1.41 -7.28 13.23
C PRO A 147 1.66 -8.20 12.03
N SER A 148 0.59 -8.62 11.33
CA SER A 148 0.70 -9.44 10.11
C SER A 148 0.66 -8.56 8.85
N ARG A 149 1.56 -8.87 7.90
CA ARG A 149 1.61 -8.22 6.58
C ARG A 149 0.76 -8.91 5.53
N ARG A 150 0.12 -10.04 5.87
CA ARG A 150 -0.69 -10.81 4.93
C ARG A 150 -1.93 -10.00 4.53
N PRO A 151 -2.31 -9.95 3.24
CA PRO A 151 -3.49 -9.20 2.79
C PRO A 151 -4.79 -9.63 3.49
N GLN A 152 -4.89 -10.93 3.82
CA GLN A 152 -6.04 -11.54 4.48
C GLN A 152 -6.27 -11.04 5.90
N ASP A 153 -5.21 -10.61 6.58
CA ASP A 153 -5.25 -10.12 7.97
C ASP A 153 -5.50 -8.60 8.03
N ARG A 154 -5.45 -7.90 6.88
CA ARG A 154 -5.56 -6.43 6.75
C ARG A 154 -6.82 -6.02 5.99
N LYS A 155 -7.94 -6.71 6.24
CA LYS A 155 -9.19 -6.53 5.47
C LYS A 155 -9.65 -5.07 5.42
N VAL A 156 -9.60 -4.33 6.53
CA VAL A 156 -10.04 -2.92 6.58
C VAL A 156 -9.17 -2.03 5.69
N ALA A 157 -7.84 -2.11 5.80
CA ALA A 157 -6.92 -1.31 5.00
C ALA A 157 -7.03 -1.65 3.51
N VAL A 158 -7.14 -2.93 3.18
CA VAL A 158 -7.31 -3.40 1.79
C VAL A 158 -8.66 -2.92 1.24
N THR A 159 -9.76 -3.07 1.98
CA THR A 159 -11.09 -2.62 1.53
C THR A 159 -11.13 -1.10 1.34
N LEU A 160 -10.56 -0.31 2.24
CA LEU A 160 -10.49 1.15 2.09
C LEU A 160 -9.66 1.56 0.86
N PHE A 161 -8.51 0.91 0.65
CA PHE A 161 -7.68 1.17 -0.53
C PHE A 161 -8.38 0.76 -1.82
N THR A 162 -9.04 -0.39 -1.84
CA THR A 162 -9.83 -0.83 -3.00
C THR A 162 -10.99 0.12 -3.27
N LEU A 163 -11.72 0.57 -2.24
CA LEU A 163 -12.77 1.57 -2.39
C LEU A 163 -12.24 2.86 -3.00
N TYR A 164 -11.11 3.36 -2.49
CA TYR A 164 -10.42 4.52 -3.05
C TYR A 164 -10.04 4.31 -4.52
N ALA A 165 -9.46 3.17 -4.88
CA ALA A 165 -9.07 2.85 -6.25
C ALA A 165 -10.28 2.78 -7.20
N VAL A 166 -11.38 2.15 -6.76
CA VAL A 166 -12.63 2.08 -7.54
C VAL A 166 -13.22 3.47 -7.73
N LEU A 167 -13.26 4.30 -6.68
CA LEU A 167 -13.72 5.69 -6.79
C LEU A 167 -12.84 6.49 -7.76
N ALA A 168 -11.52 6.38 -7.66
CA ALA A 168 -10.59 7.07 -8.56
C ALA A 168 -10.81 6.69 -10.03
N VAL A 169 -10.96 5.39 -10.32
CA VAL A 169 -11.29 4.91 -11.67
C VAL A 169 -12.66 5.40 -12.11
N ALA A 170 -13.67 5.35 -11.23
CA ALA A 170 -15.01 5.84 -11.54
C ALA A 170 -14.99 7.35 -11.91
N PHE A 171 -14.23 8.18 -11.18
CA PHE A 171 -14.06 9.59 -11.52
C PHE A 171 -13.40 9.79 -12.89
N VAL A 172 -12.40 8.97 -13.25
CA VAL A 172 -11.78 9.03 -14.58
C VAL A 172 -12.78 8.63 -15.66
N VAL A 173 -13.53 7.54 -15.47
CA VAL A 173 -14.57 7.09 -16.42
C VAL A 173 -15.64 8.17 -16.59
N VAL A 174 -16.13 8.75 -15.49
CA VAL A 174 -17.10 9.86 -15.54
C VAL A 174 -16.52 11.03 -16.33
N GLY A 175 -15.28 11.42 -16.05
CA GLY A 175 -14.63 12.50 -16.78
C GLY A 175 -14.36 12.19 -18.25
N VAL A 176 -14.09 10.93 -18.64
CA VAL A 176 -13.87 10.56 -20.06
C VAL A 176 -15.19 10.63 -20.84
N PHE A 177 -16.26 10.06 -20.30
CA PHE A 177 -17.50 9.87 -21.05
C PHE A 177 -18.52 10.99 -20.87
N PHE A 178 -18.56 11.66 -19.72
CA PHE A 178 -19.61 12.63 -19.39
C PHE A 178 -19.15 14.09 -19.48
N ARG A 179 -17.83 14.37 -19.53
CA ARG A 179 -17.27 15.74 -19.62
C ARG A 179 -17.10 16.24 -21.06
N ALA A 180 -17.03 15.34 -22.01
CA ALA A 180 -16.08 15.47 -23.11
C ALA A 180 -16.79 15.60 -24.46
N GLU A 181 -17.38 16.77 -24.71
CA GLU A 181 -18.26 17.13 -25.86
C GLU A 181 -19.70 16.63 -25.71
N ALA A 182 -20.65 17.50 -26.06
CA ALA A 182 -22.07 17.36 -25.82
C ALA A 182 -22.61 15.95 -26.12
N PHE A 183 -23.07 15.23 -25.09
CA PHE A 183 -24.25 14.37 -25.26
C PHE A 183 -25.46 15.28 -25.45
N THR A 184 -25.54 15.97 -26.59
CA THR A 184 -26.81 16.37 -27.17
C THR A 184 -27.32 15.15 -27.89
N TRP A 185 -28.08 14.31 -27.18
CA TRP A 185 -28.84 13.25 -27.82
C TRP A 185 -29.80 13.90 -28.81
N ASP A 186 -29.43 13.82 -30.07
CA ASP A 186 -30.11 14.51 -31.15
C ASP A 186 -31.16 13.56 -31.73
N TRP A 187 -32.38 13.62 -31.18
CA TRP A 187 -33.50 12.82 -31.66
C TRP A 187 -33.75 13.00 -33.16
N LEU A 188 -33.31 14.10 -33.79
CA LEU A 188 -33.40 14.29 -35.24
C LEU A 188 -32.52 13.35 -36.06
N LYS A 189 -31.41 12.84 -35.50
CA LYS A 189 -30.57 11.83 -36.19
C LYS A 189 -31.21 10.44 -36.19
N VAL A 190 -32.16 10.21 -35.27
CA VAL A 190 -32.88 8.94 -35.12
C VAL A 190 -34.27 8.99 -35.75
N LEU A 191 -34.96 10.14 -35.68
CA LEU A 191 -36.33 10.33 -36.16
C LEU A 191 -36.40 11.05 -37.52
N GLY A 192 -35.26 11.49 -38.06
CA GLY A 192 -35.19 12.32 -39.27
C GLY A 192 -35.69 13.75 -39.02
N HIS A 193 -35.23 14.70 -39.83
CA HIS A 193 -35.75 16.07 -39.81
C HIS A 193 -37.21 16.06 -40.27
N PRO A 194 -38.20 16.49 -39.47
CA PRO A 194 -39.52 16.77 -39.99
C PRO A 194 -39.44 18.08 -40.79
N GLY A 195 -39.20 17.98 -42.11
CA GLY A 195 -39.55 19.04 -43.05
C GLY A 195 -38.43 19.76 -43.80
N VAL A 196 -37.34 19.08 -44.21
CA VAL A 196 -36.54 19.58 -45.33
C VAL A 196 -36.57 18.55 -46.46
N ASN A 197 -37.47 18.78 -47.42
CA ASN A 197 -37.43 18.09 -48.70
C ASN A 197 -36.10 18.43 -49.39
N PRO A 198 -35.40 17.46 -50.00
CA PRO A 198 -34.35 17.76 -50.95
C PRO A 198 -35.03 18.22 -52.25
N GLU A 199 -35.25 19.52 -52.39
CA GLU A 199 -35.60 20.11 -53.68
C GLU A 199 -34.37 20.78 -54.29
N VAL A 200 -33.90 20.12 -55.36
CA VAL A 200 -32.96 20.54 -56.44
C VAL A 200 -31.50 20.76 -56.07
#